data_AF-A0A3S4K6Y1-F1
#
_entry.id   AF-A0A3S4K6Y1-F1
#
_cell.length_a   1.000
_cell.length_b   1.000
_cell.length_c   1.000
_cell.angle_alpha   90.00
_cell.angle_beta   90.00
_cell.angle_gamma   90.00
#
_symmetry.space_group_name_H-M   'P 1'
#
loop_
_entity.id
_entity.type
_entity.pdbx_description
1 polymer ?
#
loop_
_entity_poly.entity_id
_entity_poly.type
_entity_poly.pdbx_seq_one_letter_code
_entity_poly.pdbx_strand_id
1 'polypeptide(L)' 'MKVGCMLAMVALYPFSCKPEDVMFAQESMRERYVFTDVQLRGYYPSYVLNEWGAPRI' A
#
# COMPACT_ATOMS: atom_id res chain seq x y z
N MET A 1 26.78 -10.66 0.72
CA MET A 1 25.56 -11.46 0.90
C MET A 1 24.37 -10.61 0.47
N LYS A 2 23.45 -11.15 -0.35
CA LYS A 2 22.21 -10.46 -0.76
C LYS A 2 21.03 -11.27 -0.22
N VAL A 3 20.21 -10.66 0.63
CA VAL A 3 19.00 -11.27 1.20
C VAL A 3 17.82 -10.37 0.83
N GLY A 4 16.75 -10.97 0.33
CA GLY A 4 15.52 -10.28 -0.04
C GLY A 4 14.29 -11.15 0.26
N CYS A 5 13.11 -10.55 0.13
CA CYS A 5 11.82 -11.22 0.33
C CYS A 5 10.98 -11.16 -0.96
N MET A 6 10.17 -12.20 -1.20
CA MET A 6 9.20 -12.21 -2.29
C MET A 6 7.87 -11.62 -1.81
N LEU A 7 7.32 -10.71 -2.60
CA LEU A 7 6.04 -10.08 -2.35
C LEU A 7 4.99 -10.64 -3.30
N ALA A 8 3.84 -11.08 -2.78
CA ALA A 8 2.68 -11.40 -3.58
C ALA A 8 1.98 -10.10 -4.01
N MET A 9 2.48 -9.47 -5.08
CA MET A 9 1.95 -8.22 -5.61
C MET A 9 0.96 -8.48 -6.75
N VAL A 10 -0.28 -8.02 -6.58
CA VAL A 10 -1.25 -7.93 -7.67
C VAL A 10 -1.46 -6.46 -8.00
N ALA A 11 -0.91 -6.00 -9.12
CA ALA A 11 -1.07 -4.62 -9.54
C ALA A 11 -2.52 -4.37 -9.98
N LEU A 12 -3.17 -3.39 -9.37
CA LEU A 12 -4.46 -2.87 -9.82
C LEU A 12 -4.26 -1.65 -10.70
N TYR A 13 -4.90 -1.69 -11.87
CA TYR A 13 -4.97 -0.56 -12.78
C TYR A 13 -6.39 0.01 -12.79
N PRO A 14 -6.52 1.34 -12.98
CA PRO A 14 -7.82 1.96 -13.11
C PRO A 14 -8.54 1.47 -14.37
N PHE A 15 -9.86 1.34 -14.28
CA PHE A 15 -10.68 0.92 -15.41
C PHE A 15 -10.74 1.99 -16.52
N SER A 16 -10.75 3.27 -16.13
CA SER A 16 -10.77 4.39 -17.06
C SER A 16 -9.92 5.56 -16.57
N CYS A 17 -9.75 6.59 -17.41
CA CYS A 17 -9.04 7.82 -17.06
C CYS A 17 -9.82 8.76 -16.13
N LYS A 18 -11.00 8.35 -15.65
CA LYS A 18 -11.79 9.12 -14.71
C LYS A 18 -11.03 9.28 -13.39
N PRO A 19 -10.98 10.49 -12.79
CA PRO A 19 -10.26 10.72 -11.55
C PRO A 19 -10.67 9.76 -10.42
N GLU A 20 -11.94 9.39 -10.37
CA GLU A 20 -12.49 8.49 -9.35
C GLU A 20 -11.91 7.07 -9.47
N ASP A 21 -11.84 6.53 -10.70
CA ASP A 21 -11.29 5.20 -10.97
C ASP A 21 -9.78 5.14 -10.67
N VAL A 22 -9.07 6.24 -10.97
CA VAL A 22 -7.64 6.38 -10.67
C VAL A 22 -7.39 6.40 -9.17
N MET A 23 -8.16 7.21 -8.43
CA MET A 23 -8.04 7.28 -6.97
C MET A 23 -8.34 5.94 -6.33
N PHE A 24 -9.41 5.26 -6.75
CA PHE A 24 -9.78 3.95 -6.24
C PHE A 24 -8.69 2.89 -6.46
N ALA A 25 -8.08 2.87 -7.65
CA ALA A 25 -6.97 1.99 -7.94
C ALA A 25 -5.76 2.28 -7.02
N GLN A 26 -5.44 3.57 -6.78
CA GLN A 26 -4.34 3.95 -5.89
C GLN A 26 -4.60 3.56 -4.43
N GLU A 27 -5.82 3.77 -3.93
CA GLU A 27 -6.20 3.37 -2.57
C GLU A 27 -6.15 1.85 -2.41
N SER A 28 -6.72 1.10 -3.36
CA SER A 28 -6.64 -0.36 -3.37
C SER A 28 -5.19 -0.89 -3.41
N MET A 29 -4.28 -0.14 -4.01
CA MET A 29 -2.86 -0.51 -4.07
C MET A 29 -2.14 -0.28 -2.73
N ARG A 30 -2.56 0.71 -1.93
CA ARG A 30 -1.98 0.99 -0.61
C ARG A 30 -2.09 -0.19 0.34
N GLU A 31 -3.20 -0.91 0.31
CA GLU A 31 -3.42 -2.15 1.09
C GLU A 31 -2.39 -3.24 0.75
N ARG A 32 -1.90 -3.29 -0.49
CA ARG A 32 -0.90 -4.28 -0.92
C ARG A 32 0.52 -3.86 -0.56
N TYR A 33 0.78 -2.55 -0.58
CA TYR A 33 2.10 -2.02 -0.23
C TYR A 33 2.43 -2.11 1.25
N VAL A 34 1.46 -2.35 2.13
CA VAL A 34 1.68 -2.44 3.59
C VAL A 34 2.82 -3.39 3.94
N PHE A 35 2.87 -4.58 3.33
CA PHE A 35 3.90 -5.57 3.60
C PHE A 35 5.28 -5.09 3.17
N THR A 36 5.37 -4.47 2.00
CA THR A 36 6.61 -3.94 1.43
C THR A 36 7.13 -2.75 2.23
N ASP A 37 6.22 -1.84 2.58
CA ASP A 37 6.57 -0.64 3.33
C ASP A 37 7.08 -1.00 4.72
N VAL A 38 6.49 -1.98 5.40
CA VAL A 38 7.02 -2.47 6.68
C VAL A 38 8.39 -3.14 6.51
N GLN A 39 8.56 -3.97 5.47
CA GLN A 39 9.82 -4.68 5.22
C GLN A 39 10.99 -3.76 4.84
N LEU A 40 10.74 -2.69 4.08
CA LEU A 40 11.78 -1.76 3.62
C LEU A 40 11.97 -0.55 4.54
N ARG A 41 10.88 0.02 5.07
CA ARG A 41 10.94 1.25 5.89
C ARG A 41 11.01 0.97 7.40
N GLY A 42 10.56 -0.20 7.84
CA GLY A 42 10.57 -0.58 9.26
C GLY A 42 9.47 0.07 10.11
N TYR A 43 8.48 0.74 9.48
CA TYR A 43 7.33 1.31 10.19
C TYR A 43 6.05 1.20 9.36
N TYR A 44 4.90 1.23 10.05
CA TYR A 44 3.59 1.25 9.41
C TYR A 44 3.29 2.63 8.82
N PRO A 45 2.97 2.74 7.52
CA PRO A 45 2.62 4.01 6.90
C PRO A 45 1.38 4.66 7.52
N SER A 46 1.31 5.99 7.48
CA SER A 46 0.21 6.76 8.07
C SER A 46 -1.16 6.43 7.51
N TYR A 47 -1.26 6.10 6.21
CA TYR A 47 -2.53 5.73 5.57
C TYR A 47 -3.12 4.45 6.19
N VAL A 48 -2.28 3.47 6.47
CA VAL A 48 -2.66 2.21 7.12
C VAL A 48 -3.12 2.45 8.56
N LEU A 49 -2.35 3.27 9.29
CA LEU A 49 -2.66 3.60 10.68
C LEU A 49 -4.00 4.33 10.80
N ASN A 50 -4.29 5.23 9.85
CA ASN A 50 -5.58 5.92 9.78
C ASN A 50 -6.73 4.94 9.50
N GLU A 51 -6.54 4.00 8.57
CA GLU A 51 -7.55 2.98 8.22
C GLU A 51 -7.82 2.00 9.37
N TRP A 52 -6.79 1.64 10.15
CA TRP A 52 -6.91 0.71 11.27
C TRP A 52 -7.35 1.37 12.58
N GLY A 53 -7.58 2.69 12.58
CA GLY A 53 -7.97 3.44 13.77
C GLY A 53 -6.89 3.48 14.85
N ALA A 54 -5.62 3.32 14.48
CA ALA A 54 -4.51 3.40 15.41
C ALA A 54 -4.30 4.87 15.83
N PRO A 55 -3.96 5.13 17.12
CA PRO A 55 -3.70 6.49 17.58
C PRO A 55 -2.51 7.08 16.82
N ARG A 56 -2.71 8.26 16.23
CA ARG A 56 -1.64 9.01 15.57
C ARG A 56 -0.66 9.48 16.65
N ILE A 57 0.55 8.92 16.64
CA ILE A 57 1.68 9.37 17.48
C ILE A 57 2.14 10.77 17.10
#